data_AF-A0A421BJT1-F1
#
_entry.id   AF-A0A421BJT1-F1
#
_cell.length_a   1.000
_cell.length_b   1.000
_cell.length_c   1.000
_cell.angle_alpha   90.00
_cell.angle_beta   90.00
_cell.angle_gamma   90.00
#
_symmetry.space_group_name_H-M   'P 1'
#
loop_
_entity.id
_entity.type
_entity.pdbx_description
1 polymer ?
#
loop_
_entity_poly.entity_id
_entity_poly.type
_entity_poly.pdbx_seq_one_letter_code
_entity_poly.pdbx_strand_id
1 'polypeptide(L)'
;MTSAQALPPQTVHVFDAELIWVTSGANQGDAIDVPAHSIAGDVYQLERGATPLRLMLEAESGTGCQRIAPGSEVGTPGNTITVIARHVMMTPEGDTVDILLLRDEASGDLFALPLSPIAARTDYTLIEAQDDPGSARLSDLVCVAFTTGTMITMAGGAQRPIETLQAGDRVLTRDSGPQPVRLVARATLRALGSLAPVVISAGTLGNEGDLIVSPHHRIFLYRRGERRIGDTSEILVQAKHLVDGEHVWRREGGYVDYYALVFDRHEIIYAEGIPVESLMVSEATLGLLPEQLTAEIRARLPDLKHKPHFGTEAGRETVERVGRAKIFRPRNKD
;
A
#
# COMPACT_ATOMS: atom_id res chain seq x y z
N MET A 1 -35.32 -15.12 -3.93
CA MET A 1 -34.11 -15.35 -4.73
C MET A 1 -33.47 -13.99 -4.96
N THR A 2 -32.63 -13.57 -4.02
CA THR A 2 -31.98 -12.25 -4.02
C THR A 2 -30.75 -12.38 -4.90
N SER A 3 -30.72 -11.67 -6.03
CA SER A 3 -29.58 -11.62 -6.94
C SER A 3 -28.32 -11.18 -6.18
N ALA A 4 -27.26 -11.99 -6.22
CA ALA A 4 -25.95 -11.62 -5.71
C ALA A 4 -25.52 -10.32 -6.40
N GLN A 5 -25.38 -9.25 -5.64
CA GLN A 5 -25.05 -7.94 -6.15
C GLN A 5 -23.55 -7.93 -6.48
N ALA A 6 -23.20 -7.80 -7.76
CA ALA A 6 -21.82 -7.77 -8.23
C ALA A 6 -21.06 -6.61 -7.55
N LEU A 7 -19.85 -6.89 -7.05
CA LEU A 7 -18.99 -5.90 -6.43
C LEU A 7 -18.53 -4.89 -7.48
N PRO A 8 -18.42 -3.60 -7.15
CA PRO A 8 -17.88 -2.63 -8.08
C PRO A 8 -16.40 -2.94 -8.38
N PRO A 9 -15.93 -2.65 -9.60
CA PRO A 9 -14.58 -3.01 -9.99
C PRO A 9 -13.50 -2.22 -9.24
N GLN A 10 -12.44 -2.90 -8.81
CA GLN A 10 -11.20 -2.33 -8.32
C GLN A 10 -10.43 -1.69 -9.47
N THR A 11 -9.54 -0.74 -9.22
CA THR A 11 -8.71 -0.13 -10.27
C THR A 11 -7.25 -0.26 -9.90
N VAL A 12 -6.44 -0.80 -10.80
CA VAL A 12 -4.98 -0.83 -10.71
C VAL A 12 -4.35 -0.21 -11.95
N HIS A 13 -3.07 0.15 -11.84
CA HIS A 13 -2.29 0.75 -12.92
C HIS A 13 -1.21 -0.21 -13.36
N VAL A 14 -1.35 -0.72 -14.58
CA VAL A 14 -0.44 -1.68 -15.18
C VAL A 14 0.30 -1.06 -16.36
N PHE A 15 1.36 -1.70 -16.80
CA PHE A 15 1.97 -1.48 -18.10
C PHE A 15 1.74 -2.74 -18.94
N ASP A 16 1.71 -2.57 -20.25
CA ASP A 16 1.93 -3.70 -21.14
C ASP A 16 3.31 -4.30 -20.83
N ALA A 17 3.40 -5.61 -20.65
CA ALA A 17 4.65 -6.28 -20.32
C ALA A 17 5.73 -6.02 -21.38
N GLU A 18 5.34 -5.86 -22.66
CA GLU A 18 6.28 -5.55 -23.75
C GLU A 18 7.03 -4.21 -23.56
N LEU A 19 6.48 -3.30 -22.75
CA LEU A 19 7.09 -2.00 -22.49
C LEU A 19 8.19 -2.05 -21.42
N ILE A 20 8.39 -3.19 -20.76
CA ILE A 20 9.46 -3.40 -19.80
C ILE A 20 10.38 -4.47 -20.37
N TRP A 21 11.55 -4.08 -20.85
CA TRP A 21 12.40 -4.95 -21.66
C TRP A 21 13.86 -4.92 -21.22
N VAL A 22 14.58 -6.01 -21.49
CA VAL A 22 15.98 -6.20 -21.11
C VAL A 22 16.87 -5.38 -22.03
N THR A 23 17.47 -4.35 -21.46
CA THR A 23 18.42 -3.48 -22.15
C THR A 23 19.84 -4.04 -22.17
N SER A 24 20.20 -4.85 -21.18
CA SER A 24 21.50 -5.50 -21.05
C SER A 24 21.36 -6.78 -20.24
N GLY A 25 21.96 -7.88 -20.69
CA GLY A 25 21.82 -9.17 -20.02
C GLY A 25 21.85 -10.34 -20.99
N ALA A 26 21.57 -11.53 -20.47
CA ALA A 26 21.47 -12.76 -21.24
C ALA A 26 20.24 -12.76 -22.18
N ASN A 27 19.15 -12.13 -21.76
CA ASN A 27 17.93 -12.01 -22.58
C ASN A 27 17.79 -10.63 -23.26
N GLN A 28 18.91 -10.02 -23.67
CA GLN A 28 18.88 -8.67 -24.26
C GLN A 28 17.89 -8.56 -25.42
N GLY A 29 16.94 -7.62 -25.29
CA GLY A 29 15.87 -7.37 -26.26
C GLY A 29 14.55 -8.03 -25.91
N ASP A 30 14.52 -8.95 -24.95
CA ASP A 30 13.29 -9.63 -24.54
C ASP A 30 12.49 -8.78 -23.54
N ALA A 31 11.17 -8.94 -23.57
CA ALA A 31 10.26 -8.31 -22.61
C ALA A 31 10.29 -9.02 -21.25
N ILE A 32 9.74 -8.37 -20.21
CA ILE A 32 9.45 -9.05 -18.95
C ILE A 32 8.43 -10.16 -19.19
N ASP A 33 8.77 -11.36 -18.75
CA ASP A 33 7.99 -12.56 -18.98
C ASP A 33 8.05 -13.47 -17.75
N VAL A 34 7.45 -14.64 -17.83
CA VAL A 34 7.46 -15.64 -16.77
C VAL A 34 8.88 -15.99 -16.29
N PRO A 35 9.03 -16.45 -15.03
CA PRO A 35 10.31 -16.80 -14.43
C PRO A 35 11.15 -17.77 -15.26
N ALA A 36 10.52 -18.73 -15.94
CA ALA A 36 11.21 -19.67 -16.83
C ALA A 36 11.96 -18.99 -18.00
N HIS A 37 11.58 -17.76 -18.37
CA HIS A 37 12.20 -16.95 -19.42
C HIS A 37 12.97 -15.75 -18.85
N SER A 38 13.10 -15.65 -17.53
CA SER A 38 13.76 -14.54 -16.85
C SER A 38 15.12 -14.98 -16.30
N ILE A 39 16.15 -14.15 -16.43
CA ILE A 39 17.51 -14.45 -15.94
C ILE A 39 17.95 -13.40 -14.93
N ALA A 40 18.25 -13.82 -13.70
CA ALA A 40 18.79 -12.95 -12.68
C ALA A 40 20.11 -12.29 -13.14
N GLY A 41 20.23 -10.99 -12.91
CA GLY A 41 21.31 -10.15 -13.42
C GLY A 41 20.96 -9.37 -14.69
N ASP A 42 19.88 -9.71 -15.39
CA ASP A 42 19.40 -8.94 -16.54
C ASP A 42 18.91 -7.55 -16.09
N VAL A 43 19.21 -6.53 -16.89
CA VAL A 43 18.87 -5.13 -16.63
C VAL A 43 17.70 -4.71 -17.52
N TYR A 44 16.57 -4.44 -16.89
CA TYR A 44 15.34 -4.02 -17.53
C TYR A 44 15.20 -2.50 -17.50
N GLN A 45 14.53 -1.93 -18.50
CA GLN A 45 14.05 -0.54 -18.47
C GLN A 45 12.59 -0.48 -18.90
N LEU A 46 11.88 0.51 -18.35
CA LEU A 46 10.57 0.92 -18.88
C LEU A 46 10.77 1.85 -20.09
N GLU A 47 10.02 1.58 -21.16
CA GLU A 47 10.01 2.35 -22.40
C GLU A 47 9.73 3.85 -22.16
N ARG A 48 10.39 4.73 -22.92
CA ARG A 48 10.36 6.20 -22.67
C ARG A 48 8.96 6.81 -22.78
N GLY A 49 8.12 6.24 -23.62
CA GLY A 49 6.74 6.69 -23.85
C GLY A 49 5.69 5.92 -23.06
N ALA A 50 6.08 4.96 -22.22
CA ALA A 50 5.13 4.12 -21.52
C ALA A 50 4.28 4.95 -20.54
N THR A 51 2.96 4.86 -20.70
CA THR A 51 2.00 5.43 -19.77
C THR A 51 1.28 4.30 -19.02
N PRO A 52 1.05 4.44 -17.71
CA PRO A 52 0.31 3.45 -16.96
C PRO A 52 -1.13 3.35 -17.49
N LEU A 53 -1.56 2.13 -17.76
CA LEU A 53 -2.88 1.77 -18.25
C LEU A 53 -3.75 1.35 -17.07
N ARG A 54 -5.01 1.77 -17.10
CA ARG A 54 -5.97 1.41 -16.06
C ARG A 54 -6.55 0.04 -16.34
N LEU A 55 -6.40 -0.87 -15.39
CA LEU A 55 -7.03 -2.18 -15.41
C LEU A 55 -8.05 -2.23 -14.28
N MET A 56 -9.32 -2.45 -14.62
CA MET A 56 -10.40 -2.58 -13.65
C MET A 56 -10.68 -4.05 -13.36
N LEU A 57 -10.78 -4.42 -12.10
CA LEU A 57 -10.83 -5.81 -11.64
C LEU A 57 -12.07 -6.06 -10.79
N GLU A 58 -12.95 -6.96 -11.22
CA GLU A 58 -14.07 -7.45 -10.41
C GLU A 58 -13.69 -8.80 -9.77
N ALA A 59 -13.99 -8.97 -8.49
CA ALA A 59 -13.78 -10.24 -7.81
C ALA A 59 -14.98 -11.16 -8.08
N GLU A 60 -14.73 -12.39 -8.52
CA GLU A 60 -15.75 -13.41 -8.59
C GLU A 60 -16.00 -13.99 -7.19
N SER A 61 -17.27 -14.02 -6.78
CA SER A 61 -17.65 -14.41 -5.41
C SER A 61 -17.34 -15.90 -5.18
N GLY A 62 -16.46 -16.19 -4.22
CA GLY A 62 -16.20 -17.55 -3.73
C GLY A 62 -15.11 -18.36 -4.46
N THR A 63 -14.46 -17.81 -5.49
CA THR A 63 -13.39 -18.50 -6.24
C THR A 63 -12.01 -17.89 -6.06
N GLY A 64 -11.92 -16.65 -5.55
CA GLY A 64 -10.66 -15.89 -5.47
C GLY A 64 -10.14 -15.43 -6.83
N CYS A 65 -10.82 -15.77 -7.93
CA CYS A 65 -10.51 -15.31 -9.28
C CYS A 65 -10.90 -13.84 -9.44
N GLN A 66 -10.04 -13.09 -10.12
CA GLN A 66 -10.35 -11.73 -10.56
C GLN A 66 -10.72 -11.77 -12.05
N ARG A 67 -11.67 -10.93 -12.45
CA ARG A 67 -12.05 -10.74 -13.84
C ARG A 67 -11.86 -9.29 -14.22
N ILE A 68 -11.58 -9.05 -15.50
CA ILE A 68 -11.48 -7.70 -16.04
C ILE A 68 -12.87 -7.10 -16.09
N ALA A 69 -13.04 -5.89 -15.58
CA ALA A 69 -14.33 -5.22 -15.54
C ALA A 69 -14.49 -4.19 -16.66
N PRO A 70 -15.74 -3.81 -17.00
CA PRO A 70 -16.01 -2.72 -17.92
C PRO A 70 -15.36 -1.41 -17.44
N GLY A 71 -14.73 -0.68 -18.37
CA GLY A 71 -14.00 0.57 -18.08
C GLY A 71 -12.49 0.41 -17.94
N SER A 72 -11.97 -0.83 -18.03
CA SER A 72 -10.54 -1.08 -18.22
C SER A 72 -10.05 -0.50 -19.55
N GLU A 73 -8.87 0.12 -19.56
CA GLU A 73 -8.17 0.59 -20.75
C GLU A 73 -7.45 -0.57 -21.47
N VAL A 74 -7.25 -1.69 -20.77
CA VAL A 74 -6.58 -2.92 -21.25
C VAL A 74 -7.33 -4.18 -20.88
N GLY A 75 -7.10 -5.23 -21.67
CA GLY A 75 -7.77 -6.53 -21.56
C GLY A 75 -9.24 -6.48 -21.94
N THR A 76 -9.89 -7.65 -22.00
CA THR A 76 -11.31 -7.72 -22.38
C THR A 76 -12.20 -7.89 -21.16
N PRO A 77 -13.21 -7.01 -20.95
CA PRO A 77 -14.16 -7.17 -19.85
C PRO A 77 -14.80 -8.57 -19.84
N GLY A 78 -14.77 -9.20 -18.67
CA GLY A 78 -15.24 -10.56 -18.43
C GLY A 78 -14.14 -11.63 -18.50
N ASN A 79 -12.94 -11.32 -18.98
CA ASN A 79 -11.84 -12.27 -18.96
C ASN A 79 -11.32 -12.48 -17.54
N THR A 80 -10.92 -13.70 -17.22
CA THR A 80 -10.23 -14.01 -15.96
C THR A 80 -8.81 -13.48 -16.03
N ILE A 81 -8.35 -12.87 -14.95
CA ILE A 81 -6.99 -12.39 -14.80
C ILE A 81 -6.33 -12.98 -13.57
N THR A 82 -5.09 -13.45 -13.75
CA THR A 82 -4.34 -14.18 -12.74
C THR A 82 -2.99 -13.51 -12.52
N VAL A 83 -2.50 -13.52 -11.28
CA VAL A 83 -1.11 -13.16 -10.99
C VAL A 83 -0.29 -14.43 -11.23
N ILE A 84 0.58 -14.42 -12.23
CA ILE A 84 1.34 -15.60 -12.63
C ILE A 84 2.78 -15.59 -12.12
N ALA A 85 3.33 -14.40 -11.86
CA ALA A 85 4.71 -14.27 -11.40
C ALA A 85 4.95 -12.99 -10.60
N ARG A 86 6.05 -12.99 -9.84
CA ARG A 86 6.60 -11.81 -9.18
C ARG A 86 8.08 -11.68 -9.54
N HIS A 87 8.45 -10.51 -10.03
CA HIS A 87 9.82 -10.10 -10.33
C HIS A 87 10.27 -9.12 -9.27
N VAL A 88 11.39 -9.42 -8.61
CA VAL A 88 12.05 -8.51 -7.67
C VAL A 88 13.21 -7.87 -8.41
N MET A 89 13.10 -6.56 -8.55
CA MET A 89 14.05 -5.72 -9.26
C MET A 89 14.84 -4.87 -8.27
N MET A 90 16.08 -4.53 -8.60
CA MET A 90 16.90 -3.59 -7.84
C MET A 90 17.10 -2.32 -8.65
N THR A 91 16.87 -1.17 -8.02
CA THR A 91 17.12 0.16 -8.62
C THR A 91 18.61 0.50 -8.56
N PRO A 92 19.09 1.53 -9.30
CA PRO A 92 20.49 1.96 -9.25
C PRO A 92 20.91 2.46 -7.85
N GLU A 93 19.96 2.89 -7.05
CA GLU A 93 20.16 3.34 -5.67
C GLU A 93 20.27 2.18 -4.66
N GLY A 94 20.05 0.93 -5.11
CA GLY A 94 20.09 -0.26 -4.26
C GLY A 94 18.78 -0.59 -3.56
N ASP A 95 17.69 0.11 -3.86
CA ASP A 95 16.34 -0.22 -3.38
C ASP A 95 15.73 -1.35 -4.21
N THR A 96 14.74 -2.05 -3.64
CA THR A 96 13.99 -3.08 -4.37
C THR A 96 12.63 -2.57 -4.88
N VAL A 97 12.23 -3.04 -6.06
CA VAL A 97 10.92 -2.83 -6.66
C VAL A 97 10.34 -4.16 -7.10
N ASP A 98 9.14 -4.45 -6.65
CA ASP A 98 8.38 -5.62 -7.09
C ASP A 98 7.52 -5.27 -8.30
N ILE A 99 7.54 -6.14 -9.29
CA ILE A 99 6.63 -6.12 -10.43
C ILE A 99 5.88 -7.45 -10.45
N LEU A 100 4.56 -7.39 -10.38
CA LEU A 100 3.71 -8.57 -10.57
C LEU A 100 3.37 -8.72 -12.05
N LEU A 101 3.45 -9.94 -12.55
CA LEU A 101 3.02 -10.27 -13.91
C LEU A 101 1.60 -10.82 -13.85
N LEU A 102 0.68 -10.12 -14.51
CA LEU A 102 -0.72 -10.50 -14.64
C LEU A 102 -0.95 -11.11 -16.02
N ARG A 103 -1.77 -12.16 -16.10
CA ARG A 103 -2.18 -12.77 -17.36
C ARG A 103 -3.68 -12.66 -17.55
N ASP A 104 -4.11 -12.10 -18.69
CA ASP A 104 -5.45 -12.34 -19.19
C ASP A 104 -5.52 -13.78 -19.73
N GLU A 105 -6.27 -14.65 -19.06
CA GLU A 105 -6.32 -16.09 -19.38
C GLU A 105 -6.90 -16.40 -20.76
N ALA A 106 -7.71 -15.49 -21.32
CA ALA A 106 -8.36 -15.74 -22.60
C ALA A 106 -7.54 -15.24 -23.79
N SER A 107 -6.91 -14.06 -23.67
CA SER A 107 -6.03 -13.55 -24.74
C SER A 107 -4.59 -14.05 -24.62
N GLY A 108 -4.15 -14.38 -23.41
CA GLY A 108 -2.74 -14.66 -23.10
C GLY A 108 -1.90 -13.40 -22.90
N ASP A 109 -2.50 -12.21 -22.97
CA ASP A 109 -1.79 -10.95 -22.81
C ASP A 109 -1.20 -10.82 -21.40
N LEU A 110 0.00 -10.26 -21.34
CA LEU A 110 0.74 -10.05 -20.11
C LEU A 110 0.76 -8.57 -19.74
N PHE A 111 0.42 -8.28 -18.48
CA PHE A 111 0.48 -6.95 -17.92
C PHE A 111 1.41 -6.92 -16.73
N ALA A 112 2.32 -5.95 -16.69
CA ALA A 112 3.18 -5.71 -15.56
C ALA A 112 2.52 -4.73 -14.59
N LEU A 113 2.37 -5.12 -13.33
CA LEU A 113 1.88 -4.28 -12.23
C LEU A 113 3.04 -3.97 -11.26
N PRO A 114 3.70 -2.80 -11.40
CA PRO A 114 4.67 -2.36 -10.42
C PRO A 114 4.01 -2.01 -9.10
N LEU A 115 4.53 -2.54 -7.99
CA LEU A 115 4.04 -2.24 -6.65
C LEU A 115 4.67 -0.99 -6.05
N SER A 116 5.66 -0.43 -6.73
CA SER A 116 6.22 0.89 -6.49
C SER A 116 6.37 1.63 -7.82
N PRO A 117 6.36 2.99 -7.81
CA PRO A 117 6.55 3.75 -9.04
C PRO A 117 7.86 3.37 -9.72
N ILE A 118 7.78 2.99 -10.99
CA ILE A 118 8.92 2.82 -11.88
C ILE A 118 8.99 4.02 -12.82
N ALA A 119 10.20 4.38 -13.24
CA ALA A 119 10.45 5.49 -14.14
C ALA A 119 11.11 4.98 -15.41
N ALA A 120 10.75 5.58 -16.54
CA ALA A 120 11.42 5.29 -17.79
C ALA A 120 12.91 5.66 -17.70
N ARG A 121 13.74 4.95 -18.49
CA ARG A 121 15.20 5.16 -18.56
C ARG A 121 15.93 4.97 -17.22
N THR A 122 15.32 4.23 -16.29
CA THR A 122 15.96 3.80 -15.05
C THR A 122 16.31 2.33 -15.18
N ASP A 123 17.55 1.97 -14.84
CA ASP A 123 18.03 0.59 -14.90
C ASP A 123 17.50 -0.21 -13.71
N TYR A 124 16.75 -1.27 -14.00
CA TYR A 124 16.21 -2.19 -13.00
C TYR A 124 16.89 -3.55 -13.17
N THR A 125 17.80 -3.91 -12.26
CA THR A 125 18.47 -5.21 -12.31
C THR A 125 17.55 -6.29 -11.72
N LEU A 126 17.23 -7.32 -12.47
CA LEU A 126 16.44 -8.45 -11.97
C LEU A 126 17.26 -9.23 -10.94
N ILE A 127 16.74 -9.36 -9.72
CA ILE A 127 17.34 -10.13 -8.64
C ILE A 127 16.79 -11.55 -8.63
N GLU A 128 15.47 -11.67 -8.67
CA GLU A 128 14.77 -12.95 -8.70
C GLU A 128 13.43 -12.81 -9.42
N ALA A 129 13.03 -13.89 -10.10
CA ALA A 129 11.68 -14.07 -10.61
C ALA A 129 11.15 -15.39 -10.05
N GLN A 130 9.92 -15.38 -9.54
CA GLN A 130 9.29 -16.53 -8.91
C GLN A 130 7.89 -16.78 -9.49
N ASP A 131 7.59 -18.04 -9.78
CA ASP A 131 6.24 -18.49 -10.18
C ASP A 131 5.34 -18.41 -8.96
N ASP A 132 4.07 -18.05 -9.17
CA ASP A 132 3.02 -18.07 -8.15
C ASP A 132 3.47 -17.48 -6.79
N PRO A 133 3.32 -16.16 -6.55
CA PRO A 133 3.67 -15.55 -5.26
C PRO A 133 2.84 -16.07 -4.06
N GLY A 134 2.08 -17.15 -4.23
CA GLY A 134 1.08 -17.64 -3.30
C GLY A 134 -0.14 -16.72 -3.33
N SER A 135 -1.11 -17.00 -2.46
CA SER A 135 -2.35 -16.22 -2.33
C SER A 135 -2.15 -14.77 -1.82
N ALA A 136 -1.00 -14.15 -2.08
CA ALA A 136 -0.80 -12.72 -2.00
C ALA A 136 -1.72 -12.08 -3.04
N ARG A 137 -2.95 -11.85 -2.62
CA ARG A 137 -3.96 -11.17 -3.40
C ARG A 137 -3.46 -9.74 -3.59
N LEU A 138 -3.79 -9.10 -4.71
CA LEU A 138 -3.49 -7.68 -4.99
C LEU A 138 -3.87 -6.75 -3.81
N SER A 139 -4.85 -7.19 -3.02
CA SER A 139 -5.29 -6.64 -1.74
C SER A 139 -4.18 -6.43 -0.70
N ASP A 140 -3.26 -7.38 -0.62
CA ASP A 140 -2.31 -7.48 0.49
C ASP A 140 -1.20 -6.42 0.36
N LEU A 141 -1.16 -5.73 -0.79
CA LEU A 141 -0.12 -4.80 -1.21
C LEU A 141 -0.46 -3.32 -0.94
N VAL A 142 -1.73 -3.01 -0.59
CA VAL A 142 -2.26 -1.64 -0.58
C VAL A 142 -2.78 -1.20 0.80
N CYS A 143 -2.74 -2.06 1.82
CA CYS A 143 -3.45 -1.79 3.07
C CYS A 143 -2.72 -0.84 4.03
N VAL A 144 -3.45 0.15 4.53
CA VAL A 144 -3.10 1.00 5.68
C VAL A 144 -3.08 0.12 6.94
N ALA A 145 -1.90 -0.15 7.48
CA ALA A 145 -1.76 -0.99 8.65
C ALA A 145 -0.61 -0.56 9.56
N PHE A 146 -0.74 -0.87 10.84
CA PHE A 146 0.27 -0.76 11.90
C PHE A 146 0.97 -2.10 12.07
N THR A 147 2.08 -2.15 12.82
CA THR A 147 2.73 -3.43 13.17
C THR A 147 2.59 -3.77 14.65
N THR A 148 2.89 -5.01 15.04
CA THR A 148 3.01 -5.41 16.46
C THR A 148 3.85 -4.41 17.26
N GLY A 149 3.40 -4.11 18.48
CA GLY A 149 4.09 -3.22 19.40
C GLY A 149 3.72 -1.75 19.22
N THR A 150 3.05 -1.35 18.13
CA THR A 150 2.57 0.03 17.97
C THR A 150 1.63 0.40 19.11
N MET A 151 1.96 1.47 19.82
CA MET A 151 1.21 1.98 20.96
C MET A 151 0.08 2.90 20.51
N ILE A 152 -1.16 2.51 20.79
CA ILE A 152 -2.38 3.25 20.43
C ILE A 152 -2.91 4.00 21.65
N THR A 153 -3.21 5.28 21.51
CA THR A 153 -3.80 6.09 22.59
C THR A 153 -5.26 5.76 22.80
N MET A 154 -5.60 5.28 23.99
CA MET A 154 -6.95 4.91 24.39
C MET A 154 -7.75 6.11 24.87
N ALA A 155 -9.06 5.93 25.07
CA ALA A 155 -10.00 6.97 25.52
C ALA A 155 -9.54 7.78 26.74
N GLY A 156 -8.86 7.13 27.70
CA GLY A 156 -8.36 7.75 28.92
C GLY A 156 -6.96 8.37 28.79
N GLY A 157 -6.38 8.42 27.59
CA GLY A 157 -5.02 8.91 27.33
C GLY A 157 -3.90 7.89 27.58
N ALA A 158 -4.20 6.77 28.26
CA ALA A 158 -3.26 5.65 28.38
C ALA A 158 -2.98 5.05 27.00
N GLN A 159 -1.75 4.59 26.76
CA GLN A 159 -1.40 3.87 25.54
C GLN A 159 -1.45 2.36 25.75
N ARG A 160 -1.89 1.61 24.73
CA ARG A 160 -1.89 0.14 24.72
C ARG A 160 -1.27 -0.39 23.43
N PRO A 161 -0.51 -1.50 23.46
CA PRO A 161 -0.01 -2.13 22.25
C PRO A 161 -1.17 -2.63 21.39
N ILE A 162 -1.08 -2.42 20.07
CA ILE A 162 -2.16 -2.69 19.13
C ILE A 162 -2.62 -4.15 19.14
N GLU A 163 -1.72 -5.10 19.33
CA GLU A 163 -2.03 -6.54 19.39
C GLU A 163 -2.91 -6.92 20.59
N THR A 164 -3.07 -6.03 21.57
CA THR A 164 -3.94 -6.22 22.74
C THR A 164 -5.33 -5.63 22.56
N LEU A 165 -5.57 -4.85 21.49
CA LEU A 165 -6.85 -4.22 21.24
C LEU A 165 -7.88 -5.23 20.73
N GLN A 166 -9.14 -5.00 21.10
CA GLN A 166 -10.27 -5.82 20.68
C GLN A 166 -11.46 -4.95 20.26
N ALA A 167 -12.40 -5.53 19.51
CA ALA A 167 -13.64 -4.85 19.18
C ALA A 167 -14.37 -4.40 20.47
N GLY A 168 -14.82 -3.14 20.49
CA GLY A 168 -15.43 -2.49 21.65
C GLY A 168 -14.46 -1.62 22.46
N ASP A 169 -13.14 -1.82 22.34
CA ASP A 169 -12.17 -0.93 22.97
C ASP A 169 -12.34 0.51 22.45
N ARG A 170 -12.30 1.49 23.35
CA ARG A 170 -12.45 2.91 22.96
C ARG A 170 -11.08 3.56 22.76
N VAL A 171 -10.80 3.95 21.52
CA VAL A 171 -9.57 4.62 21.09
C VAL A 171 -9.81 6.12 21.01
N LEU A 172 -8.83 6.93 21.40
CA LEU A 172 -8.90 8.37 21.27
C LEU A 172 -8.79 8.75 19.80
N THR A 173 -9.77 9.48 19.29
CA THR A 173 -9.72 10.06 17.94
C THR A 173 -9.62 11.57 18.01
N ARG A 174 -9.12 12.17 16.93
CA ARG A 174 -8.87 13.61 16.84
C ARG A 174 -10.17 14.43 16.85
N ASP A 175 -11.15 14.04 16.04
CA ASP A 175 -12.30 14.89 15.72
C ASP A 175 -13.61 14.42 16.35
N SER A 176 -13.74 13.10 16.59
CA SER A 176 -14.97 12.49 17.10
C SER A 176 -14.92 12.18 18.59
N GLY A 177 -13.85 12.56 19.30
CA GLY A 177 -13.59 12.09 20.67
C GLY A 177 -13.38 10.56 20.72
N PRO A 178 -13.47 9.91 21.90
CA PRO A 178 -13.16 8.48 21.96
C PRO A 178 -14.21 7.59 21.25
N GLN A 179 -13.77 6.83 20.24
CA GLN A 179 -14.62 5.97 19.41
C GLN A 179 -14.36 4.48 19.67
N PRO A 180 -15.41 3.63 19.61
CA PRO A 180 -15.25 2.19 19.75
C PRO A 180 -14.65 1.58 18.48
N VAL A 181 -13.61 0.77 18.63
CA VAL A 181 -13.09 -0.07 17.57
C VAL A 181 -14.15 -1.11 17.21
N ARG A 182 -14.49 -1.25 15.93
CA ARG A 182 -15.46 -2.22 15.43
C ARG A 182 -14.80 -3.53 15.02
N LEU A 183 -13.61 -3.43 14.46
CA LEU A 183 -12.81 -4.58 14.07
C LEU A 183 -11.33 -4.26 14.23
N VAL A 184 -10.58 -5.27 14.69
CA VAL A 184 -9.12 -5.31 14.62
C VAL A 184 -8.77 -6.37 13.61
N ALA A 185 -8.36 -5.94 12.42
CA ALA A 185 -7.89 -6.82 11.37
C ALA A 185 -6.44 -7.21 11.62
N ARG A 186 -6.05 -8.44 11.27
CA ARG A 186 -4.65 -8.88 11.31
C ARG A 186 -4.29 -9.66 10.04
N ALA A 187 -3.10 -9.40 9.51
CA ALA A 187 -2.47 -10.19 8.45
C ALA A 187 -0.97 -10.32 8.72
N THR A 188 -0.40 -11.49 8.45
CA THR A 188 1.05 -11.71 8.53
C THR A 188 1.62 -11.71 7.12
N LEU A 189 2.51 -10.77 6.82
CA LEU A 189 3.10 -10.62 5.49
C LEU A 189 4.62 -10.72 5.57
N ARG A 190 5.24 -11.16 4.48
CA ARG A 190 6.70 -11.12 4.35
C ARG A 190 7.13 -9.67 4.15
N ALA A 191 8.08 -9.19 4.95
CA ALA A 191 8.58 -7.82 4.86
C ALA A 191 9.62 -7.69 3.74
N LEU A 192 9.15 -7.47 2.52
CA LEU A 192 10.01 -7.38 1.34
C LEU A 192 9.48 -6.31 0.38
N GLY A 193 10.37 -5.47 -0.16
CA GLY A 193 10.02 -4.47 -1.17
C GLY A 193 8.89 -3.54 -0.73
N SER A 194 7.81 -3.47 -1.52
CA SER A 194 6.63 -2.64 -1.25
C SER A 194 5.78 -3.11 -0.06
N LEU A 195 6.06 -4.30 0.48
CA LEU A 195 5.43 -4.83 1.70
C LEU A 195 6.30 -4.64 2.95
N ALA A 196 7.55 -4.19 2.78
CA ALA A 196 8.42 -3.90 3.90
C ALA A 196 7.87 -2.71 4.69
N PRO A 197 7.71 -2.81 6.02
CA PRO A 197 7.21 -1.70 6.81
C PRO A 197 8.17 -0.50 6.75
N VAL A 198 7.59 0.69 6.79
CA VAL A 198 8.32 1.93 7.00
C VAL A 198 8.45 2.17 8.49
N VAL A 199 9.69 2.35 8.95
CA VAL A 199 10.04 2.72 10.32
C VAL A 199 10.26 4.24 10.34
N ILE A 200 9.47 4.94 11.14
CA ILE A 200 9.65 6.35 11.47
C ILE A 200 10.27 6.39 12.87
N SER A 201 11.56 6.70 12.96
CA SER A 201 12.30 6.64 14.22
C SER A 201 11.69 7.57 15.27
N ALA A 202 11.77 7.19 16.55
CA ALA A 202 11.31 8.00 17.68
C ALA A 202 11.75 9.47 17.56
N GLY A 203 10.83 10.39 17.85
CA GLY A 203 11.06 11.83 17.80
C GLY A 203 11.07 12.47 16.40
N THR A 204 11.18 11.70 15.30
CA THR A 204 11.27 12.24 13.93
C THR A 204 10.11 13.17 13.60
N LEU A 205 8.89 12.76 13.92
CA LEU A 205 7.67 13.56 13.73
C LEU A 205 7.10 14.07 15.07
N GLY A 206 7.82 13.86 16.17
CA GLY A 206 7.34 14.05 17.54
C GLY A 206 6.64 12.84 18.13
N ASN A 207 6.75 11.66 17.48
CA ASN A 207 6.35 10.37 18.01
C ASN A 207 7.22 9.96 19.21
N GLU A 208 6.63 9.28 20.19
CA GLU A 208 7.29 8.87 21.43
C GLU A 208 8.21 7.67 21.22
N GLY A 209 7.71 6.61 20.58
CA GLY A 209 8.47 5.44 20.13
C GLY A 209 8.63 5.39 18.61
N ASP A 210 9.29 4.35 18.10
CA ASP A 210 9.37 4.09 16.66
C ASP A 210 7.96 3.78 16.13
N LEU A 211 7.48 4.57 15.17
CA LEU A 211 6.23 4.26 14.49
C LEU A 211 6.52 3.41 13.26
N ILE A 212 6.02 2.18 13.29
CA ILE A 212 6.25 1.18 12.24
C ILE A 212 4.92 0.87 11.58
N VAL A 213 4.82 1.16 10.28
CA VAL A 213 3.56 1.10 9.52
C VAL A 213 3.78 0.59 8.10
N SER A 214 2.71 0.18 7.43
CA SER A 214 2.77 -0.17 6.01
C SER A 214 3.14 1.06 5.16
N PRO A 215 3.77 0.86 3.98
CA PRO A 215 4.24 1.97 3.14
C PRO A 215 3.17 2.98 2.71
N HIS A 216 1.92 2.52 2.58
CA HIS A 216 0.78 3.34 2.15
C HIS A 216 0.04 4.02 3.30
N HIS A 217 0.39 3.73 4.56
CA HIS A 217 -0.24 4.32 5.73
C HIS A 217 -0.05 5.84 5.75
N ARG A 218 -1.12 6.62 5.85
CA ARG A 218 -1.00 8.07 5.88
C ARG A 218 -0.81 8.61 7.29
N ILE A 219 0.21 9.45 7.40
CA ILE A 219 0.51 10.23 8.58
C ILE A 219 -0.16 11.59 8.44
N PHE A 220 -0.88 12.03 9.48
CA PHE A 220 -1.53 13.32 9.50
C PHE A 220 -0.56 14.39 9.99
N LEU A 221 -0.33 15.40 9.17
CA LEU A 221 0.52 16.52 9.48
C LEU A 221 -0.29 17.80 9.54
N TYR A 222 -0.20 18.47 10.69
CA TYR A 222 -0.77 19.78 10.89
C TYR A 222 0.32 20.86 10.89
N ARG A 223 0.23 21.81 9.96
CA ARG A 223 1.16 22.94 9.86
C ARG A 223 0.43 24.22 9.42
N ARG A 224 0.59 25.29 10.20
CA ARG A 224 0.02 26.62 9.93
C ARG A 224 1.11 27.65 9.61
N GLY A 225 0.71 28.78 9.03
CA GLY A 225 1.58 29.92 8.75
C GLY A 225 2.68 29.60 7.73
N GLU A 226 3.87 30.15 7.94
CA GLU A 226 5.05 29.98 7.06
C GLU A 226 5.56 28.53 6.97
N ARG A 227 5.10 27.64 7.86
CA ARG A 227 5.46 26.21 7.87
C ARG A 227 4.48 25.34 7.09
N ARG A 228 3.48 25.92 6.42
CA ARG A 228 2.49 25.18 5.64
C ARG A 228 3.17 24.42 4.49
N ILE A 229 2.79 23.16 4.32
CA ILE A 229 3.41 22.20 3.39
C ILE A 229 2.62 22.13 2.06
N GLY A 230 1.34 22.51 2.05
CA GLY A 230 0.45 22.49 0.89
C GLY A 230 -0.56 23.64 0.93
N ASP A 231 -1.65 23.54 0.18
CA ASP A 231 -2.65 24.61 0.11
C ASP A 231 -3.47 24.72 1.41
N THR A 232 -3.62 23.60 2.11
CA THR A 232 -4.33 23.49 3.38
C THR A 232 -3.35 23.33 4.56
N SER A 233 -3.86 23.51 5.78
CA SER A 233 -3.05 23.34 7.01
C SER A 233 -3.04 21.89 7.53
N GLU A 234 -3.79 21.01 6.86
CA GLU A 234 -4.01 19.60 7.22
C GLU A 234 -3.67 18.73 6.04
N ILE A 235 -2.61 17.94 6.18
CA ILE A 235 -2.05 17.17 5.08
C ILE A 235 -1.89 15.73 5.52
N LEU A 236 -2.24 14.82 4.62
CA LEU A 236 -1.96 13.40 4.77
C LEU A 236 -0.80 13.02 3.86
N VAL A 237 0.21 12.35 4.41
CA VAL A 237 1.39 11.90 3.67
C VAL A 237 1.58 10.41 3.90
N GLN A 238 1.66 9.63 2.82
CA GLN A 238 1.99 8.21 2.92
C GLN A 238 3.40 8.01 3.48
N ALA A 239 3.56 7.06 4.39
CA ALA A 239 4.83 6.79 5.06
C ALA A 239 6.00 6.59 4.08
N LYS A 240 5.77 5.90 2.95
CA LYS A 240 6.80 5.70 1.90
C LYS A 240 7.37 6.99 1.33
N HIS A 241 6.61 8.08 1.32
CA HIS A 241 7.08 9.37 0.80
C HIS A 241 7.97 10.11 1.80
N LEU A 242 7.95 9.70 3.08
CA LEU A 242 8.80 10.26 4.11
C LEU A 242 10.18 9.60 4.18
N VAL A 243 10.37 8.44 3.54
CA VAL A 243 11.64 7.70 3.55
C VAL A 243 12.80 8.60 3.09
N ASP A 244 13.86 8.60 3.91
CA ASP A 244 15.12 9.31 3.69
C ASP A 244 16.36 8.44 3.92
N GLY A 245 16.18 7.21 4.40
CA GLY A 245 17.26 6.26 4.67
C GLY A 245 17.99 6.48 6.00
N GLU A 246 17.63 7.50 6.78
CA GLU A 246 18.28 7.85 8.05
C GLU A 246 17.27 7.90 9.19
N HIS A 247 16.28 8.80 9.11
CA HIS A 247 15.26 8.99 10.13
C HIS A 247 14.03 8.13 9.85
N VAL A 248 13.71 7.99 8.56
CA VAL A 248 12.61 7.18 8.06
C VAL A 248 13.16 6.20 7.03
N TRP A 249 13.01 4.91 7.29
CA TRP A 249 13.63 3.86 6.47
C TRP A 249 12.73 2.64 6.34
N ARG A 250 12.99 1.80 5.33
CA ARG A 250 12.24 0.55 5.11
C ARG A 250 12.93 -0.60 5.81
N ARG A 251 12.19 -1.37 6.60
CA ARG A 251 12.72 -2.56 7.28
C ARG A 251 12.37 -3.82 6.52
N GLU A 252 13.32 -4.33 5.77
CA GLU A 252 13.18 -5.60 5.04
C GLU A 252 13.60 -6.81 5.89
N GLY A 253 13.12 -7.98 5.50
CA GLY A 253 13.45 -9.27 6.09
C GLY A 253 12.40 -9.81 7.06
N GLY A 254 12.24 -11.13 7.05
CA GLY A 254 11.33 -11.84 7.95
C GLY A 254 9.84 -11.65 7.61
N TYR A 255 9.00 -11.90 8.61
CA TYR A 255 7.56 -11.72 8.54
C TYR A 255 7.13 -10.65 9.55
N VAL A 256 6.12 -9.87 9.17
CA VAL A 256 5.57 -8.78 9.97
C VAL A 256 4.07 -9.00 10.11
N ASP A 257 3.61 -8.92 11.35
CA ASP A 257 2.19 -8.87 11.67
C ASP A 257 1.69 -7.44 11.51
N TYR A 258 0.80 -7.26 10.54
CA TYR A 258 0.09 -6.03 10.26
C TYR A 258 -1.29 -6.02 10.89
N TYR A 259 -1.66 -4.88 11.46
CA TYR A 259 -2.93 -4.67 12.14
C TYR A 259 -3.64 -3.44 11.57
N ALA A 260 -4.95 -3.55 11.33
CA ALA A 260 -5.76 -2.43 10.89
C ALA A 260 -6.96 -2.24 11.82
N LEU A 261 -7.21 -0.99 12.21
CA LEU A 261 -8.35 -0.63 13.07
C LEU A 261 -9.47 -0.07 12.22
N VAL A 262 -10.68 -0.63 12.37
CA VAL A 262 -11.90 -0.18 11.70
C VAL A 262 -12.86 0.40 12.73
N PHE A 263 -13.43 1.55 12.39
CA PHE A 263 -14.43 2.27 13.19
C PHE A 263 -15.72 2.48 12.38
N ASP A 264 -16.77 3.04 13.00
CA ASP A 264 -18.02 3.40 12.30
C ASP A 264 -17.83 4.50 11.25
N ARG A 265 -16.78 5.31 11.42
CA ARG A 265 -16.35 6.34 10.49
C ARG A 265 -14.85 6.19 10.28
N HIS A 266 -14.32 6.77 9.22
CA HIS A 266 -12.87 6.89 9.11
C HIS A 266 -12.38 7.89 10.16
N GLU A 267 -11.42 7.51 10.98
CA GLU A 267 -10.96 8.30 12.11
C GLU A 267 -9.46 8.59 11.97
N ILE A 268 -9.05 9.77 12.43
CA ILE A 268 -7.65 10.04 12.74
C ILE A 268 -7.44 9.70 14.21
N ILE A 269 -6.56 8.74 14.47
CA ILE A 269 -6.23 8.25 15.81
C ILE A 269 -4.81 8.67 16.19
N TYR A 270 -4.41 8.41 17.43
CA TYR A 270 -3.04 8.66 17.88
C TYR A 270 -2.29 7.34 18.06
N ALA A 271 -1.21 7.16 17.30
CA ALA A 271 -0.28 6.05 17.41
C ALA A 271 1.11 6.61 17.72
N GLU A 272 1.81 6.05 18.71
CA GLU A 272 3.06 6.59 19.23
C GLU A 272 2.97 8.10 19.57
N GLY A 273 1.79 8.55 20.00
CA GLY A 273 1.52 9.95 20.33
C GLY A 273 1.31 10.89 19.13
N ILE A 274 1.38 10.44 17.88
CA ILE A 274 1.14 11.27 16.68
C ILE A 274 -0.13 10.87 15.92
N PRO A 275 -0.79 11.84 15.26
CA PRO A 275 -2.02 11.57 14.52
C PRO A 275 -1.76 10.82 13.21
N VAL A 276 -2.51 9.74 13.00
CA VAL A 276 -2.41 8.80 11.87
C VAL A 276 -3.81 8.32 11.47
N GLU A 277 -3.97 7.89 10.22
CA GLU A 277 -5.27 7.43 9.73
C GLU A 277 -5.61 6.00 10.21
N SER A 278 -6.90 5.74 10.49
CA SER A 278 -7.40 4.37 10.62
C SER A 278 -7.62 3.74 9.24
N LEU A 279 -7.98 2.46 9.15
CA LEU A 279 -8.34 1.88 7.86
C LEU A 279 -9.59 2.57 7.30
N MET A 280 -9.47 3.19 6.13
CA MET A 280 -10.62 3.72 5.41
C MET A 280 -11.37 2.59 4.71
N VAL A 281 -12.53 2.21 5.24
CA VAL A 281 -13.37 1.18 4.62
C VAL A 281 -14.21 1.80 3.51
N SER A 282 -13.85 1.45 2.29
CA SER A 282 -14.60 1.74 1.07
C SER A 282 -14.76 0.45 0.28
N GLU A 283 -15.65 0.40 -0.72
CA GLU A 283 -15.74 -0.78 -1.60
C GLU A 283 -14.40 -1.06 -2.30
N ALA A 284 -13.64 -0.01 -2.64
CA ALA A 284 -12.29 -0.16 -3.19
C ALA A 284 -11.36 -0.84 -2.17
N THR A 285 -11.37 -0.41 -0.91
CA THR A 285 -10.55 -1.02 0.15
C THR A 285 -10.99 -2.45 0.47
N LEU A 286 -12.29 -2.73 0.52
CA LEU A 286 -12.83 -4.08 0.77
C LEU A 286 -12.48 -5.07 -0.34
N GLY A 287 -12.42 -4.60 -1.59
CA GLY A 287 -11.90 -5.40 -2.70
C GLY A 287 -10.41 -5.71 -2.54
N LEU A 288 -9.69 -4.81 -1.87
CA LEU A 288 -8.27 -4.91 -1.54
C LEU A 288 -8.02 -5.51 -0.15
N LEU A 289 -8.90 -6.33 0.42
CA LEU A 289 -8.60 -7.10 1.65
C LEU A 289 -8.75 -8.61 1.42
N PRO A 290 -8.05 -9.47 2.20
CA PRO A 290 -8.30 -10.91 2.20
C PRO A 290 -9.77 -11.25 2.40
N GLU A 291 -10.26 -12.32 1.77
CA GLU A 291 -11.69 -12.69 1.78
C GLU A 291 -12.25 -12.82 3.18
N GLN A 292 -11.49 -13.47 4.07
CA GLN A 292 -11.95 -13.70 5.44
C GLN A 292 -12.18 -12.37 6.15
N LEU A 293 -11.29 -11.40 5.92
CA LEU A 293 -11.38 -10.08 6.51
C LEU A 293 -12.51 -9.24 5.89
N THR A 294 -12.67 -9.29 4.57
CA THR A 294 -13.78 -8.64 3.87
C THR A 294 -15.13 -9.20 4.29
N ALA A 295 -15.24 -10.52 4.40
CA ALA A 295 -16.44 -11.20 4.87
C ALA A 295 -16.76 -10.81 6.33
N GLU A 296 -15.73 -10.72 7.19
CA GLU A 296 -15.90 -10.27 8.57
C GLU A 296 -16.34 -8.81 8.67
N ILE A 297 -15.75 -7.90 7.89
CA ILE A 297 -16.16 -6.50 7.84
C ILE A 297 -17.61 -6.40 7.34
N ARG A 298 -17.96 -7.09 6.25
CA ARG A 298 -19.34 -7.07 5.71
C ARG A 298 -20.36 -7.68 6.67
N ALA A 299 -19.99 -8.75 7.38
CA ALA A 299 -20.89 -9.40 8.33
C ALA A 299 -21.14 -8.53 9.57
N ARG A 300 -20.10 -7.85 10.08
CA ARG A 300 -20.20 -7.01 11.29
C ARG A 300 -20.68 -5.59 10.99
N LEU A 301 -20.42 -5.08 9.78
CA LEU A 301 -20.57 -3.67 9.40
C LEU A 301 -21.16 -3.57 7.97
N PRO A 302 -22.37 -4.09 7.71
CA PRO A 302 -22.91 -4.28 6.36
C PRO A 302 -23.15 -2.99 5.57
N ASP A 303 -23.45 -1.89 6.23
CA ASP A 303 -23.74 -0.58 5.60
C ASP A 303 -22.55 0.39 5.67
N LEU A 304 -21.36 -0.08 6.08
CA LEU A 304 -20.22 0.78 6.36
C LEU A 304 -19.54 1.26 5.08
N LYS A 305 -19.76 2.53 4.76
CA LYS A 305 -19.01 3.26 3.73
C LYS A 305 -18.43 4.52 4.35
N HIS A 306 -17.11 4.52 4.52
CA HIS A 306 -16.42 5.70 5.03
C HIS A 306 -16.36 6.79 3.97
N LYS A 307 -16.35 8.03 4.45
CA LYS A 307 -15.97 9.20 3.65
C LYS A 307 -14.52 9.55 4.00
N PRO A 308 -13.71 9.97 3.01
CA PRO A 308 -12.35 10.42 3.29
C PRO A 308 -12.34 11.55 4.32
N HIS A 309 -11.31 11.59 5.16
CA HIS A 309 -11.09 12.73 6.04
C HIS A 309 -10.86 14.00 5.23
N PHE A 310 -11.29 15.15 5.76
CA PHE A 310 -10.98 16.45 5.16
C PHE A 310 -9.47 16.72 5.27
N GLY A 311 -8.79 16.88 4.14
CA GLY A 311 -7.35 17.10 4.09
C GLY A 311 -6.83 16.99 2.66
N THR A 312 -5.70 17.65 2.37
CA THR A 312 -5.05 17.51 1.06
C THR A 312 -4.04 16.37 1.16
N GLU A 313 -4.15 15.36 0.31
CA GLU A 313 -3.10 14.34 0.19
C GLU A 313 -1.88 14.94 -0.50
N ALA A 314 -0.70 14.78 0.10
CA ALA A 314 0.55 15.25 -0.47
C ALA A 314 1.40 14.07 -0.95
N GLY A 315 1.69 14.06 -2.25
CA GLY A 315 2.62 13.12 -2.87
C GLY A 315 4.09 13.49 -2.66
N ARG A 316 4.98 12.62 -3.18
CA ARG A 316 6.45 12.76 -3.11
C ARG A 316 6.96 14.15 -3.50
N GLU A 317 6.50 14.69 -4.62
CA GLU A 317 6.95 15.99 -5.13
C GLU A 317 6.68 17.13 -4.14
N THR A 318 5.52 17.12 -3.47
CA THR A 318 5.19 18.10 -2.44
C THR A 318 6.10 17.96 -1.22
N VAL A 319 6.40 16.73 -0.79
CA VAL A 319 7.32 16.46 0.32
C VAL A 319 8.73 16.95 0.00
N GLU A 320 9.21 16.68 -1.21
CA GLU A 320 10.54 17.10 -1.67
C GLU A 320 10.65 18.62 -1.81
N ARG A 321 9.65 19.27 -2.42
CA ARG A 321 9.57 20.73 -2.57
C ARG A 321 9.60 21.47 -1.23
N VAL A 322 8.91 20.94 -0.23
CA VAL A 322 8.88 21.52 1.12
C VAL A 322 10.20 21.30 1.85
N GLY A 323 10.87 20.19 1.55
CA GLY A 323 12.10 19.76 2.18
C GLY A 323 11.84 19.06 3.52
N ARG A 324 12.38 17.85 3.66
CA ARG A 324 12.21 16.98 4.84
C ARG A 324 12.63 17.67 6.16
N ALA A 325 13.62 18.56 6.12
CA ALA A 325 14.05 19.35 7.28
C ALA A 325 12.97 20.28 7.86
N LYS A 326 11.95 20.66 7.09
CA LYS A 326 10.78 21.43 7.59
C LYS A 326 9.67 20.53 8.14
N ILE A 327 9.71 19.24 7.80
CA ILE A 327 8.72 18.24 8.21
C ILE A 327 9.17 17.57 9.50
N PHE A 328 10.43 17.13 9.54
CA PHE A 328 11.05 16.44 10.66
C PHE A 328 11.43 17.42 11.76
N ARG A 329 11.36 16.96 13.01
CA ARG A 329 11.90 17.73 14.13
C ARG A 329 13.42 17.64 14.11
N PRO A 330 14.15 18.76 14.31
CA PRO A 330 15.59 18.70 14.49
C PRO A 330 15.89 17.85 15.72
N ARG A 331 16.86 16.94 15.58
CA ARG A 331 17.37 16.15 16.70
C ARG A 331 17.99 17.13 17.69
N ASN A 332 17.47 17.22 18.91
CA ASN A 332 18.21 17.90 19.97
C ASN A 332 19.53 17.13 20.10
N LYS A 333 20.64 17.80 19.80
CA LYS A 333 21.96 17.31 20.21
C LYS A 333 22.02 17.55 21.71
N ASP A 334 21.89 16.47 22.48
CA ASP A 334 22.37 16.44 23.86
C ASP A 334 23.89 16.64 23.90
#